data_AF-X1P1P4-F1
#
_entry.id   AF-X1P1P4-F1
#
_cell.length_a   1.000
_cell.length_b   1.000
_cell.length_c   1.000
_cell.angle_alpha   90.00
_cell.angle_beta   90.00
_cell.angle_gamma   90.00
#
_symmetry.space_group_name_H-M   'P 1'
#
loop_
_entity.id
_entity.type
_entity.pdbx_description
1 polymer ?
#
loop_
_entity_poly.entity_id
_entity_poly.type
_entity_poly.pdbx_seq_one_letter_code
_entity_poly.pdbx_strand_id
1 'polypeptide(L)'
;AKRVLTRNKPKLIQIAEKLIAQETLEGKELEALFEETAPESTAEVTTTTTPVPVEPIVEPKPVSKRAPKRAPAIPQLLPKQTPATSD
;
A
#
# COMPACT_ATOMS: atom_id res chain seq x y z
N ALA A 1 -7.19 25.99 -20.84
CA ALA A 1 -6.51 24.69 -20.60
C ALA A 1 -5.15 24.55 -21.31
N LYS A 2 -5.07 24.70 -22.65
CA LYS A 2 -3.86 24.40 -23.46
C LYS A 2 -2.52 24.92 -22.89
N ARG A 3 -2.46 26.19 -22.48
CA ARG A 3 -1.24 26.80 -21.91
C ARG A 3 -0.76 26.10 -20.63
N VAL A 4 -1.69 25.78 -19.73
CA VAL A 4 -1.39 25.11 -18.45
C VAL A 4 -0.92 23.69 -18.67
N LEU A 5 -1.58 22.95 -19.57
CA LEU A 5 -1.20 21.59 -19.93
C LEU A 5 0.18 21.56 -20.62
N THR A 6 0.48 22.55 -21.46
CA THR A 6 1.79 22.65 -22.13
C THR A 6 2.91 22.90 -21.11
N ARG A 7 2.68 23.80 -20.14
CA ARG A 7 3.66 24.10 -19.08
C ARG A 7 3.91 22.89 -18.16
N ASN A 8 2.89 22.08 -17.91
CA ASN A 8 2.98 20.91 -17.02
C ASN A 8 3.18 19.58 -17.77
N LYS A 9 3.44 19.62 -19.09
CA LYS A 9 3.66 18.43 -19.92
C LYS A 9 4.59 17.38 -19.29
N PRO A 10 5.77 17.72 -18.71
CA PRO A 10 6.63 16.71 -18.11
C PRO A 10 5.97 15.99 -16.92
N LYS A 11 5.27 16.71 -16.03
CA LYS A 11 4.54 16.09 -14.90
C LYS A 11 3.41 15.18 -15.38
N LEU A 12 2.70 15.60 -16.43
CA LEU A 12 1.62 14.81 -17.01
C LEU A 12 2.12 13.50 -17.64
N ILE A 13 3.34 13.49 -18.20
CA ILE A 13 3.97 12.27 -18.71
C ILE A 13 4.27 11.32 -17.55
N GLN A 14 4.88 11.80 -16.47
CA GLN A 14 5.19 10.98 -15.29
C GLN A 14 3.93 10.38 -14.65
N ILE A 15 2.85 11.17 -14.54
CA ILE A 15 1.56 10.69 -14.04
C ILE A 15 0.99 9.61 -14.97
N ALA A 16 1.08 9.80 -16.29
CA ALA A 16 0.60 8.82 -17.25
C ALA A 16 1.38 7.50 -17.17
N GLU A 17 2.71 7.55 -17.05
CA GLU A 17 3.55 6.36 -16.86
C GLU A 17 3.17 5.59 -15.59
N LYS A 18 2.95 6.29 -14.47
CA LYS A 18 2.50 5.66 -13.23
C LYS A 18 1.10 5.05 -13.35
N LEU A 19 0.17 5.75 -13.98
CA LEU A 19 -1.18 5.21 -14.23
C LEU A 19 -1.17 4.00 -15.16
N ILE A 20 -0.27 3.93 -16.13
CA ILE A 20 -0.10 2.73 -16.96
C ILE A 20 0.39 1.55 -16.11
N ALA A 21 1.28 1.80 -15.15
CA ALA A 21 1.86 0.75 -14.32
C ALA A 21 0.94 0.28 -13.18
N GLN A 22 0.17 1.18 -12.58
CA GLN A 22 -0.59 0.91 -11.34
C GLN A 22 -2.12 1.01 -11.53
N GLU A 23 -2.58 1.38 -12.73
CA GLU A 23 -3.98 1.58 -13.15
C GLU A 23 -4.74 2.70 -12.42
N THR A 24 -4.33 3.02 -11.20
CA THR A 24 -4.94 4.02 -10.32
C THR A 24 -3.86 4.75 -9.52
N LEU A 25 -4.16 5.98 -9.10
CA LEU A 25 -3.36 6.75 -8.16
C LEU A 25 -4.31 7.35 -7.14
N GLU A 26 -4.00 7.15 -5.87
CA GLU A 26 -4.76 7.77 -4.79
C GLU A 26 -4.35 9.23 -4.61
N GLY A 27 -5.24 10.06 -4.06
CA GLY A 27 -5.02 11.52 -4.01
C GLY A 27 -3.68 11.95 -3.41
N LYS A 28 -3.21 11.25 -2.37
CA LYS A 28 -1.90 11.50 -1.73
C LYS A 28 -0.73 11.21 -2.66
N GLU A 29 -0.81 10.15 -3.46
CA GLU A 29 0.24 9.75 -4.39
C GLU A 29 0.32 10.72 -5.56
N LEU A 30 -0.83 11.23 -6.00
CA LEU A 30 -0.91 12.24 -7.04
C LEU A 30 -0.37 13.58 -6.56
N GLU A 31 -0.70 14.04 -5.35
CA GLU A 31 -0.15 15.28 -4.78
C GLU A 31 1.37 15.24 -4.67
N ALA A 32 1.93 14.12 -4.20
CA ALA A 32 3.39 13.96 -4.09
C ALA A 32 4.11 14.19 -5.44
N LEU A 33 3.55 13.72 -6.56
CA LEU A 33 4.11 13.93 -7.90
C LEU A 33 4.11 15.41 -8.34
N PHE A 34 3.21 16.22 -7.79
CA PHE A 34 3.21 17.66 -8.05
C PHE A 34 4.21 18.40 -7.17
N GLU A 35 4.48 17.91 -5.95
CA GLU A 35 5.39 18.50 -4.96
C GLU A 35 6.87 18.13 -5.15
N GLU A 36 7.18 16.96 -5.73
CA GLU A 36 8.54 16.40 -5.95
C GLU A 36 9.46 17.28 -6.85
N THR A 37 9.00 18.45 -7.28
CA THR A 37 9.78 19.41 -8.08
C THR A 37 10.32 20.61 -7.30
N ALA A 38 10.33 20.55 -5.96
CA ALA A 38 11.35 21.30 -5.24
C ALA A 38 12.68 20.53 -5.41
N PRO A 39 13.71 21.09 -6.05
CA PRO A 39 15.02 20.44 -6.03
C PRO A 39 15.54 20.53 -4.59
N GLU A 40 15.29 19.49 -3.80
CA GLU A 40 16.18 19.21 -2.68
C GLU A 40 17.51 18.78 -3.30
N SER A 41 18.45 19.74 -3.26
CA SER A 41 19.87 19.53 -3.41
C SER A 41 20.25 18.14 -2.89
N THR A 42 20.79 17.34 -3.80
CA THR A 42 21.49 16.08 -3.53
C THR A 42 22.21 16.09 -2.18
N ALA A 43 21.62 15.46 -1.17
CA ALA A 43 22.37 14.89 -0.06
C ALA A 43 22.76 13.48 -0.50
N GLU A 44 24.06 13.31 -0.71
CA GLU A 44 24.72 12.09 -1.14
C GLU A 44 24.25 10.88 -0.32
N VAL A 45 23.56 9.94 -0.98
CA VAL A 45 23.44 8.58 -0.46
C VAL A 45 24.81 7.93 -0.68
N THR A 46 25.66 7.96 0.35
CA THR A 46 26.84 7.10 0.43
C THR A 46 26.37 5.64 0.49
N THR A 47 26.40 4.99 -0.66
CA THR A 47 26.46 3.54 -0.78
C THR A 47 27.67 3.02 0.00
N THR A 48 27.47 2.24 1.06
CA THR A 48 28.47 1.24 1.48
C THR A 48 27.87 -0.13 1.23
N THR A 49 28.08 -0.61 0.01
CA THR A 49 28.04 -2.03 -0.31
C THR A 49 29.32 -2.66 0.24
N THR A 50 29.19 -3.57 1.19
CA THR A 50 30.21 -4.61 1.39
C THR A 50 29.50 -5.97 1.35
N PRO A 51 29.78 -6.80 0.34
CA PRO A 51 29.17 -8.12 0.18
C PRO A 51 30.09 -9.20 0.75
N VAL A 52 29.63 -10.06 1.66
CA VAL A 52 30.10 -11.47 1.77
C VAL A 52 28.97 -12.36 2.35
N PRO A 53 28.70 -13.54 1.74
CA PRO A 53 27.56 -14.42 2.01
C PRO A 53 27.92 -15.64 2.88
N VAL A 54 27.02 -16.13 3.75
CA VAL A 54 26.91 -17.55 4.18
C VAL A 54 25.49 -17.84 4.71
N GLU A 55 24.72 -18.69 4.01
CA GLU A 55 23.69 -19.58 4.61
C GLU A 55 24.38 -20.91 4.99
N PRO A 56 24.02 -21.63 6.08
CA PRO A 56 22.83 -22.51 6.04
C PRO A 56 22.08 -22.75 7.38
N ILE A 57 20.77 -23.01 7.23
CA ILE A 57 19.91 -24.01 7.92
C ILE A 57 20.27 -24.39 9.37
N VAL A 58 19.41 -24.01 10.33
CA VAL A 58 18.88 -24.93 11.37
C VAL A 58 17.48 -24.48 11.81
N GLU A 59 16.47 -25.24 11.38
CA GLU A 59 15.15 -25.32 12.02
C GLU A 59 15.30 -26.07 13.36
N PRO A 60 14.68 -25.59 14.46
CA PRO A 60 14.06 -26.56 15.35
C PRO A 60 12.64 -26.14 15.75
N LYS A 61 11.66 -26.87 15.22
CA LYS A 61 10.43 -27.14 15.97
C LYS A 61 10.80 -27.96 17.20
N PRO A 62 10.18 -27.68 18.36
CA PRO A 62 9.54 -28.80 19.04
C PRO A 62 8.10 -28.50 19.45
N VAL A 63 7.26 -29.44 19.05
CA VAL A 63 5.85 -29.61 19.36
C VAL A 63 5.61 -29.61 20.88
N SER A 64 4.87 -28.63 21.40
CA SER A 64 4.21 -28.77 22.70
C SER A 64 2.75 -29.18 22.49
N LYS A 65 2.47 -30.43 22.85
CA LYS A 65 1.17 -31.08 22.81
C LYS A 65 0.28 -30.50 23.92
N ARG A 66 -0.94 -30.03 23.59
CA ARG A 66 -2.20 -30.35 24.30
C ARG A 66 -3.41 -29.73 23.57
N ALA A 67 -4.43 -30.56 23.39
CA ALA A 67 -5.67 -30.36 22.63
C ALA A 67 -6.68 -29.39 23.29
N PRO A 68 -7.79 -29.02 22.61
CA PRO A 68 -8.45 -27.71 22.69
C PRO A 68 -9.45 -27.59 23.85
N LYS A 69 -9.65 -26.37 24.37
CA LYS A 69 -10.80 -26.04 25.22
C LYS A 69 -11.54 -24.81 24.69
N ARG A 70 -12.74 -25.09 24.15
CA ARG A 70 -13.92 -24.22 23.94
C ARG A 70 -13.74 -22.89 23.21
N ALA A 71 -14.39 -22.80 22.05
CA ALA A 71 -14.70 -21.54 21.38
C ALA A 71 -15.65 -20.67 22.26
N PRO A 72 -15.43 -19.35 22.38
CA PRO A 72 -16.46 -18.45 22.89
C PRO A 72 -17.60 -18.38 21.87
N ALA A 73 -18.82 -18.65 22.31
CA ALA A 73 -20.03 -18.46 21.53
C ALA A 73 -20.24 -16.96 21.28
N ILE A 74 -20.02 -16.49 20.05
CA ILE A 74 -20.47 -15.17 19.65
C ILE A 74 -21.96 -15.30 19.29
N PRO A 75 -22.88 -14.55 19.92
CA PRO A 75 -24.28 -14.58 19.53
C PRO A 75 -24.42 -14.04 18.10
N GLN A 76 -25.02 -14.85 17.21
CA GLN A 76 -25.45 -14.41 15.89
C GLN A 76 -26.48 -13.27 16.06
N LEU A 77 -26.09 -12.05 15.70
CA LEU A 77 -27.02 -10.93 15.54
C LEU A 77 -27.81 -11.16 14.24
N LEU A 78 -28.94 -11.85 14.34
CA LEU A 78 -29.92 -11.94 13.25
C LEU A 78 -30.70 -10.62 13.17
N PRO A 79 -30.65 -9.88 12.05
CA PRO A 79 -31.53 -8.74 11.85
C PRO A 79 -32.98 -9.21 11.76
N LYS A 80 -33.79 -8.90 12.76
CA LYS A 80 -35.24 -9.03 12.70
C LYS A 80 -35.82 -7.67 12.31
N GLN A 81 -35.86 -7.36 11.01
CA GLN A 81 -36.72 -6.27 10.52
C GLN A 81 -37.47 -6.72 9.27
N THR A 82 -38.78 -6.89 9.44
CA THR A 82 -39.77 -7.05 8.39
C THR A 82 -40.09 -5.69 7.76
N PRO A 83 -40.44 -5.63 6.46
CA PRO A 83 -40.88 -4.39 5.83
C PRO A 83 -42.18 -3.87 6.48
N ALA A 84 -42.24 -2.56 6.72
CA ALA A 84 -43.48 -1.88 7.09
C ALA A 84 -44.38 -1.78 5.84
N THR A 85 -45.62 -2.25 5.96
CA THR A 85 -46.71 -2.00 5.01
C THR A 85 -46.99 -0.50 4.90
N SER A 86 -47.16 -0.03 3.66
CA SER A 86 -47.54 1.34 3.31
C SER A 86 -48.91 1.74 3.87
N ASP A 87 -49.07 3.03 4.16
CA ASP A 87 -50.34 3.75 4.02
C ASP A 87 -50.35 4.40 2.63
#